data_AF-A0A5J6UIW1-F1
#
_entry.id   AF-A0A5J6UIW1-F1
#
_cell.length_a   1.000
_cell.length_b   1.000
_cell.length_c   1.000
_cell.angle_alpha   90.00
_cell.angle_beta   90.00
_cell.angle_gamma   90.00
#
_symmetry.space_group_name_H-M   'P 1'
#
loop_
_entity.id
_entity.type
_entity.pdbx_description
1 polymer ?
#
loop_
_entity_poly.entity_id
_entity_poly.type
_entity_poly.pdbx_seq_one_letter_code
_entity_poly.pdbx_strand_id
1 'polypeptide(L)'
;MLVDNDVARDSRVQKAATSAADAGWDVHLIGCTGGKKRGWELGGAHVRLVQVKHALDRERRGVLRASLRRPFAYGHPSDAEYRRRLVQSRRADLAASRLAPGAGNPVRTGWLLARGVAARLQGRWVTVRARQTDSLAAARKNLDSPLERFTVRVWQRLLGDRAWRVLDRGLWDWDSAYKNVIDELEPDIVHANDFRMLGVGARAVRRARAKGRNTKLVWDAHEFLPGTRPWGIGPRWMPAMCAHEREYAGDADAVLTVSEALADRLVEGHRLRERPTVVLNAPITEGEPGGDAPPVPDMRELCGVGPDTPIAVYSGSASVQRGLGIMLEALPRLPDLHVALVVARARSEYVQGLIARAAELGVGDRVHVLPYVPFDQVVPFLAAADVGVIPIHHWPNHEIALITKFFEYSHARLPIVVSDVQAMGDMVTSTGQGEVFRAEDLDDYVRAVEAVLGDPARYRAVYDARPDLLREWTWEAQAGVLNGVYSRLAPGSARTLERSEPSEPSEPSAADTAPEPEPEAPGAPLIGAGEQG
;
A
#
# COMPACT_ATOMS: atom_id res chain seq x y z
N MET A 1 14.24 7.23 -8.85
CA MET A 1 13.55 6.59 -7.70
C MET A 1 12.79 5.36 -8.19
N LEU A 2 12.78 4.26 -7.43
CA LEU A 2 12.13 3.00 -7.77
C LEU A 2 11.02 2.70 -6.78
N VAL A 3 9.84 2.30 -7.25
CA VAL A 3 8.70 1.84 -6.43
C VAL A 3 8.05 0.60 -7.01
N ASP A 4 7.37 -0.19 -6.19
CA ASP A 4 6.68 -1.42 -6.57
C ASP A 4 5.16 -1.24 -6.81
N ASN A 5 4.71 0.01 -6.95
CA ASN A 5 3.32 0.38 -7.16
C ASN A 5 3.16 1.30 -8.40
N ASP A 6 1.94 1.82 -8.64
CA ASP A 6 1.61 2.64 -9.80
C ASP A 6 1.88 4.14 -9.61
N VAL A 7 2.56 4.53 -8.53
CA VAL A 7 2.89 5.90 -8.11
C VAL A 7 1.67 6.74 -7.72
N ALA A 8 0.55 6.63 -8.43
CA ALA A 8 -0.59 7.55 -8.38
C ALA A 8 -1.21 7.73 -6.97
N ARG A 9 -1.08 6.75 -6.08
CA ARG A 9 -1.60 6.81 -4.71
C ARG A 9 -0.52 6.76 -3.62
N ASP A 10 0.75 6.84 -4.01
CA ASP A 10 1.87 6.87 -3.10
C ASP A 10 2.33 8.30 -2.84
N SER A 11 1.72 8.94 -1.85
CA SER A 11 2.00 10.35 -1.55
C SER A 11 3.44 10.57 -1.11
N ARG A 12 4.05 9.65 -0.34
CA ARG A 12 5.45 9.81 0.10
C ARG A 12 6.38 9.88 -1.10
N VAL A 13 6.22 8.97 -2.05
CA VAL A 13 7.07 8.90 -3.23
C VAL A 13 6.84 10.09 -4.14
N GLN A 14 5.59 10.51 -4.33
CA GLN A 14 5.27 11.70 -5.12
C GLN A 14 5.93 12.95 -4.54
N LYS A 15 5.83 13.13 -3.22
CA LYS A 15 6.48 14.23 -2.49
C LYS A 15 8.01 14.16 -2.56
N ALA A 16 8.59 12.97 -2.37
CA ALA A 16 10.04 12.75 -2.49
C ALA A 16 10.56 13.08 -3.90
N ALA A 17 9.84 12.66 -4.94
CA ALA A 17 10.24 12.92 -6.32
C ALA A 17 10.14 14.41 -6.66
N THR A 18 9.03 15.06 -6.29
CA THR A 18 8.79 16.49 -6.56
C THR A 18 9.83 17.34 -5.83
N SER A 19 10.01 17.17 -4.52
CA SER A 19 10.98 17.98 -3.77
C SER A 19 12.44 17.74 -4.17
N ALA A 20 12.78 16.54 -4.64
CA ALA A 20 14.11 16.31 -5.21
C ALA A 20 14.26 17.05 -6.55
N ALA A 21 13.24 17.08 -7.40
CA ALA A 21 13.27 17.85 -8.64
C ALA A 21 13.37 19.36 -8.36
N ASP A 22 12.61 19.87 -7.38
CA ASP A 22 12.66 21.27 -6.94
C ASP A 22 14.04 21.65 -6.39
N ALA A 23 14.75 20.69 -5.79
CA ALA A 23 16.14 20.86 -5.34
C ALA A 23 17.18 20.78 -6.49
N GLY A 24 16.74 20.68 -7.74
CA GLY A 24 17.60 20.71 -8.94
C GLY A 24 18.11 19.34 -9.41
N TRP A 25 17.57 18.23 -8.90
CA TRP A 25 17.91 16.89 -9.38
C TRP A 25 17.11 16.53 -10.63
N ASP A 26 17.74 15.84 -11.58
CA ASP A 26 17.02 15.17 -12.67
C ASP A 26 16.38 13.87 -12.14
N VAL A 27 15.07 13.92 -11.87
CA VAL A 27 14.36 12.84 -11.17
C VAL A 27 13.56 12.00 -12.14
N HIS A 28 13.96 10.74 -12.30
CA HIS A 28 13.14 9.71 -12.93
C HIS A 28 12.49 8.81 -11.88
N LEU A 29 11.16 8.83 -11.77
CA LEU A 29 10.39 7.97 -10.89
C LEU A 29 9.83 6.76 -11.67
N ILE A 30 10.31 5.57 -11.35
CA ILE A 30 9.96 4.33 -12.05
C ILE A 30 9.03 3.50 -11.16
N GLY A 31 7.79 3.34 -11.61
CA GLY A 31 6.79 2.47 -10.99
C GLY A 31 6.37 1.32 -11.92
N CYS A 32 5.35 0.57 -11.51
CA CYS A 32 4.85 -0.58 -12.25
C CYS A 32 3.37 -0.47 -12.63
N THR A 33 2.97 -1.28 -13.61
CA THR A 33 1.57 -1.50 -13.93
C THR A 33 1.35 -2.90 -14.51
N GLY A 34 0.19 -3.50 -14.23
CA GLY A 34 -0.25 -4.71 -14.93
C GLY A 34 -0.70 -4.45 -16.38
N GLY A 35 -0.96 -3.18 -16.72
CA GLY A 35 -1.44 -2.75 -18.03
C GLY A 35 -0.34 -2.33 -19.01
N LYS A 36 -0.65 -1.33 -19.83
CA LYS A 36 0.30 -0.73 -20.78
C LYS A 36 1.26 0.21 -20.04
N LYS A 37 2.49 0.34 -20.55
CA LYS A 37 3.45 1.36 -20.12
C LYS A 37 2.79 2.74 -20.22
N ARG A 38 3.05 3.60 -19.23
CA ARG A 38 2.55 4.97 -19.14
C ARG A 38 3.62 5.87 -18.55
N GLY A 39 3.56 7.16 -18.82
CA GLY A 39 4.42 8.16 -18.19
C GLY A 39 3.74 9.52 -18.19
N TRP A 40 4.13 10.37 -17.25
CA TRP A 40 3.64 11.73 -17.07
C TRP A 40 4.69 12.54 -16.30
N GLU A 41 4.52 13.85 -16.28
CA GLU A 41 5.33 14.76 -15.44
C GLU A 41 4.64 14.96 -14.09
N LEU A 42 5.42 14.93 -13.02
CA LEU A 42 4.98 15.20 -11.66
C LEU A 42 5.86 16.32 -11.10
N GLY A 43 5.39 17.57 -11.20
CA GLY A 43 6.25 18.73 -11.01
C GLY A 43 7.41 18.69 -12.00
N GLY A 44 8.65 18.79 -11.50
CA GLY A 44 9.87 18.62 -12.31
C GLY A 44 10.35 17.16 -12.48
N ALA A 45 9.60 16.16 -12.01
CA ALA A 45 9.99 14.75 -12.05
C ALA A 45 9.30 13.96 -13.15
N HIS A 46 10.07 13.12 -13.86
CA HIS A 46 9.59 12.26 -14.93
C HIS A 46 9.10 10.90 -14.41
N VAL A 47 7.80 10.63 -14.50
CA VAL A 47 7.24 9.33 -14.08
C VAL A 47 7.18 8.35 -15.25
N ARG A 48 7.63 7.10 -15.03
CA ARG A 48 7.58 6.00 -16.00
C ARG A 48 7.09 4.70 -15.36
N LEU A 49 5.95 4.21 -15.80
CA LEU A 49 5.42 2.91 -15.42
C LEU A 49 5.90 1.81 -16.36
N VAL A 50 6.60 0.83 -15.81
CA VAL A 50 7.01 -0.38 -16.52
C VAL A 50 5.99 -1.51 -16.35
N GLN A 51 5.90 -2.37 -17.36
CA GLN A 51 5.03 -3.54 -17.28
C GLN A 51 5.78 -4.68 -16.58
N VAL A 52 5.24 -5.14 -15.44
CA VAL A 52 5.77 -6.29 -14.73
C VAL A 52 4.97 -7.53 -15.15
N LYS A 53 5.66 -8.49 -15.76
CA LYS A 53 5.06 -9.79 -16.09
C LYS A 53 5.38 -10.74 -14.95
N HIS A 54 4.37 -11.07 -14.15
CA HIS A 54 4.46 -12.05 -13.04
C HIS A 54 4.60 -13.49 -13.56
N ALA A 55 5.65 -13.76 -14.33
CA ALA A 55 5.90 -15.04 -14.98
C ALA A 55 6.50 -16.06 -14.00
N LEU A 56 7.32 -15.59 -13.06
CA LEU A 56 8.01 -16.39 -12.05
C LEU A 56 7.21 -16.54 -10.75
N ASP A 57 6.23 -15.65 -10.54
CA ASP A 57 5.28 -15.69 -9.41
C ASP A 57 4.23 -16.83 -9.51
N ARG A 58 4.11 -17.49 -10.67
CA ARG A 58 3.26 -18.66 -10.80
C ARG A 58 3.74 -19.76 -9.85
N GLU A 59 3.01 -19.96 -8.75
CA GLU A 59 3.10 -21.01 -7.73
C GLU A 59 3.13 -22.45 -8.30
N ARG A 60 4.12 -22.74 -9.14
CA ARG A 60 4.30 -24.04 -9.76
C ARG A 60 5.21 -24.85 -8.87
N ARG A 61 4.51 -25.58 -8.00
CA ARG A 61 4.91 -26.84 -7.35
C ARG A 61 5.63 -26.60 -6.02
N GLY A 62 5.19 -27.34 -5.00
CA GLY A 62 5.98 -27.62 -3.81
C GLY A 62 7.42 -27.96 -4.21
N VAL A 63 8.41 -27.63 -3.38
CA VAL A 63 9.84 -27.85 -3.65
C VAL A 63 10.12 -29.27 -4.15
N LEU A 64 9.37 -30.26 -3.63
CA LEU A 64 9.47 -31.65 -4.01
C LEU A 64 8.64 -31.98 -5.25
N ARG A 65 9.26 -32.69 -6.20
CA ARG A 65 8.59 -33.18 -7.42
C ARG A 65 7.33 -33.96 -7.05
N ALA A 66 6.25 -33.71 -7.79
CA ALA A 66 4.97 -34.39 -7.63
C ALA A 66 5.10 -35.92 -7.62
N SER A 67 6.03 -36.46 -8.43
CA SER A 67 6.36 -37.88 -8.51
C SER A 67 6.95 -38.44 -7.21
N LEU A 68 7.68 -37.64 -6.43
CA LEU A 68 8.21 -38.06 -5.13
C LEU A 68 7.12 -38.02 -4.04
N ARG A 69 6.19 -37.05 -4.12
CA ARG A 69 5.09 -36.95 -3.16
C ARG A 69 4.00 -38.02 -3.41
N ARG A 70 3.65 -38.31 -4.66
CA ARG A 70 2.58 -39.22 -5.08
C ARG A 70 2.94 -39.94 -6.40
N PRO A 71 3.67 -41.06 -6.35
CA PRO A 71 4.28 -41.68 -7.53
C PRO A 71 3.27 -42.22 -8.56
N PHE A 72 2.05 -42.55 -8.13
CA PHE A 72 1.00 -43.09 -9.00
C PHE A 72 -0.04 -42.04 -9.41
N ALA A 73 0.13 -40.76 -9.04
CA ALA A 73 -0.76 -39.71 -9.50
C ALA A 73 -0.77 -39.62 -11.05
N TYR A 74 -1.87 -39.12 -11.60
CA TYR A 74 -1.93 -38.70 -12.99
C TYR A 74 -1.23 -37.34 -13.16
N GLY A 75 -0.85 -37.00 -14.40
CA GLY A 75 -0.19 -35.74 -14.71
C GLY A 75 -1.09 -34.53 -14.42
N HIS A 76 -2.39 -34.67 -14.74
CA HIS A 76 -3.40 -33.64 -14.52
C HIS A 76 -4.70 -34.20 -13.88
N PRO A 77 -5.43 -33.41 -13.05
CA PRO A 77 -6.72 -33.83 -12.51
C PRO A 77 -7.75 -34.27 -13.57
N SER A 78 -7.75 -33.64 -14.75
CA SER A 78 -8.63 -34.03 -15.87
C SER A 78 -8.36 -35.45 -16.37
N ASP A 79 -7.10 -35.92 -16.31
CA ASP A 79 -6.77 -37.30 -16.69
C ASP A 79 -7.38 -38.30 -15.70
N ALA A 80 -7.36 -37.97 -14.40
CA ALA A 80 -8.00 -38.78 -13.38
C ALA A 80 -9.51 -38.85 -13.61
N GLU A 81 -10.14 -37.72 -13.92
CA GLU A 81 -11.57 -37.65 -14.23
C GLU A 81 -11.93 -38.45 -15.48
N TYR A 82 -11.20 -38.26 -16.59
CA TYR A 82 -11.36 -39.04 -17.82
C TYR A 82 -11.27 -40.55 -17.56
N ARG A 83 -10.25 -40.99 -16.81
CA ARG A 83 -10.06 -42.41 -16.50
C ARG A 83 -11.17 -42.97 -15.61
N ARG A 84 -11.68 -42.21 -14.64
CA ARG A 84 -12.86 -42.61 -13.84
C ARG A 84 -14.08 -42.82 -14.73
N ARG A 85 -14.40 -41.83 -15.59
CA ARG A 85 -15.52 -41.91 -16.56
C ARG A 85 -15.38 -43.10 -17.50
N LEU A 86 -14.18 -43.36 -18.02
CA LEU A 86 -13.91 -44.50 -18.91
C LEU A 86 -14.15 -45.85 -18.22
N VAL A 87 -13.74 -46.00 -16.95
CA VAL A 87 -14.00 -47.23 -16.18
C VAL A 87 -15.50 -47.41 -15.94
N GLN A 88 -16.22 -46.33 -15.61
CA GLN A 88 -17.66 -46.36 -15.42
C GLN A 88 -18.39 -46.78 -16.71
N SER A 89 -18.03 -46.19 -17.84
CA SER A 89 -18.56 -46.53 -19.16
C SER A 89 -18.27 -48.00 -19.53
N ARG A 90 -17.04 -48.49 -19.35
CA ARG A 90 -16.69 -49.90 -19.60
C ARG A 90 -17.46 -50.88 -18.71
N ARG A 91 -17.75 -50.52 -17.47
CA ARG A 91 -18.57 -51.35 -16.58
C ARG A 91 -20.03 -51.37 -17.01
N ALA A 92 -20.57 -50.23 -17.43
CA ALA A 92 -21.92 -50.14 -17.97
C ALA A 92 -22.07 -50.96 -19.26
N ASP A 93 -21.10 -50.85 -20.18
CA ASP A 93 -21.03 -51.66 -21.42
C ASP A 93 -20.95 -53.16 -21.14
N LEU A 94 -20.13 -53.57 -20.16
CA LEU A 94 -20.06 -54.98 -19.73
C LEU A 94 -21.36 -55.48 -19.09
N ALA A 95 -22.05 -54.64 -18.31
CA ALA A 95 -23.35 -54.98 -17.74
C ALA A 95 -24.40 -55.17 -18.83
N ALA A 96 -24.46 -54.25 -19.81
CA ALA A 96 -25.34 -54.36 -20.97
C ALA A 96 -25.02 -55.61 -21.81
N SER A 97 -23.74 -55.90 -22.05
CA SER A 97 -23.28 -57.07 -22.81
C SER A 97 -23.67 -58.42 -22.20
N ARG A 98 -23.87 -58.48 -20.87
CA ARG A 98 -24.35 -59.68 -20.18
C ARG A 98 -25.85 -59.93 -20.37
N LEU A 99 -26.61 -58.89 -20.68
CA LEU A 99 -28.05 -58.95 -20.93
C LEU A 99 -28.38 -59.19 -22.41
N ALA A 100 -27.38 -59.16 -23.30
CA ALA A 100 -27.57 -59.32 -24.73
C ALA A 100 -27.93 -60.78 -25.13
N PRO A 101 -28.71 -60.98 -26.21
CA PRO A 101 -29.02 -62.31 -26.73
C PRO A 101 -27.77 -63.13 -27.05
N GLY A 102 -27.77 -64.42 -26.69
CA GLY A 102 -26.64 -65.33 -26.88
C GLY A 102 -25.50 -65.19 -25.85
N ALA A 103 -25.71 -64.48 -24.74
CA ALA A 103 -24.74 -64.36 -23.65
C ALA A 103 -24.49 -65.67 -22.87
N GLY A 104 -25.34 -66.70 -23.04
CA GLY A 104 -25.21 -68.00 -22.38
C GLY A 104 -24.23 -68.99 -23.04
N ASN A 105 -23.61 -68.65 -24.17
CA ASN A 105 -22.59 -69.50 -24.81
C ASN A 105 -21.34 -69.58 -23.91
N PRO A 106 -20.84 -70.79 -23.55
CA PRO A 106 -19.74 -70.97 -22.60
C PRO A 106 -18.46 -70.20 -22.97
N VAL A 107 -18.14 -70.06 -24.26
CA VAL A 107 -16.99 -69.29 -24.75
C VAL A 107 -17.18 -67.79 -24.47
N ARG A 108 -18.39 -67.27 -24.76
CA ARG A 108 -18.73 -65.85 -24.57
C ARG A 108 -18.84 -65.51 -23.08
N THR A 109 -19.37 -66.42 -22.26
CA THR A 109 -19.44 -66.31 -20.80
C THR A 109 -18.03 -66.23 -20.19
N GLY A 110 -17.12 -67.12 -20.58
CA GLY A 110 -15.72 -67.09 -20.12
C GLY A 110 -15.02 -65.78 -20.49
N TRP A 111 -15.22 -65.28 -21.70
CA TRP A 111 -14.67 -64.00 -22.15
C TRP A 111 -15.24 -62.79 -21.39
N LEU A 112 -16.56 -62.76 -21.13
CA LEU A 112 -17.20 -61.71 -20.33
C LEU A 112 -16.76 -61.73 -18.86
N LEU A 113 -16.48 -62.91 -18.30
CA LEU A 113 -15.90 -63.05 -16.95
C LEU A 113 -14.46 -62.50 -16.91
N ALA A 114 -13.63 -62.86 -17.88
CA ALA A 114 -12.26 -62.33 -18.00
C ALA A 114 -12.26 -60.80 -18.15
N ARG A 115 -13.12 -60.24 -19.03
CA ARG A 115 -13.31 -58.78 -19.14
C ARG A 115 -13.83 -58.14 -17.86
N GLY A 116 -14.69 -58.83 -17.11
CA GLY A 116 -15.18 -58.39 -15.80
C GLY A 116 -14.06 -58.29 -14.76
N VAL A 117 -13.20 -59.30 -14.67
CA VAL A 117 -12.02 -59.30 -13.79
C VAL A 117 -11.05 -58.17 -14.19
N ALA A 118 -10.75 -58.04 -15.49
CA ALA A 118 -9.90 -56.98 -16.02
C ALA A 118 -10.47 -55.58 -15.70
N ALA A 119 -11.77 -55.34 -15.91
CA ALA A 119 -12.43 -54.08 -15.59
C ALA A 119 -12.46 -53.78 -14.08
N ARG A 120 -12.53 -54.81 -13.22
CA ARG A 120 -12.44 -54.67 -11.77
C ARG A 120 -11.03 -54.26 -11.34
N LEU A 121 -10.00 -54.94 -11.85
CA LEU A 121 -8.59 -54.62 -11.58
C LEU A 121 -8.23 -53.22 -12.11
N GLN A 122 -8.62 -52.90 -13.35
CA GLN A 122 -8.45 -51.57 -13.93
C GLN A 122 -9.15 -50.50 -13.08
N GLY A 123 -10.37 -50.75 -12.63
CA GLY A 123 -11.09 -49.81 -11.78
C GLY A 123 -10.42 -49.58 -10.41
N ARG A 124 -9.90 -50.63 -9.77
CA ARG A 124 -9.10 -50.50 -8.54
C ARG A 124 -7.84 -49.67 -8.76
N TRP A 125 -7.10 -49.95 -9.83
CA TRP A 125 -5.90 -49.21 -10.20
C TRP A 125 -6.20 -47.72 -10.47
N VAL A 126 -7.22 -47.42 -11.29
CA VAL A 126 -7.66 -46.06 -11.56
C VAL A 126 -8.07 -45.35 -10.28
N THR A 127 -8.74 -46.04 -9.35
CA THR A 127 -9.15 -45.47 -8.05
C THR A 127 -7.92 -45.08 -7.21
N VAL A 128 -6.90 -45.94 -7.12
CA VAL A 128 -5.66 -45.63 -6.38
C VAL A 128 -4.96 -44.42 -6.99
N ARG A 129 -4.77 -44.41 -8.32
CA ARG A 129 -4.13 -43.29 -9.03
C ARG A 129 -4.92 -41.99 -8.90
N ALA A 130 -6.24 -42.07 -9.01
CA ALA A 130 -7.15 -40.96 -8.83
C ALA A 130 -7.05 -40.38 -7.42
N ARG A 131 -7.11 -41.21 -6.37
CA ARG A 131 -6.92 -40.77 -4.97
C ARG A 131 -5.57 -40.10 -4.75
N GLN A 132 -4.49 -40.64 -5.34
CA GLN A 132 -3.19 -40.00 -5.27
C GLN A 132 -3.15 -38.65 -6.00
N THR A 133 -3.89 -38.52 -7.10
CA THR A 133 -4.03 -37.26 -7.85
C THR A 133 -4.81 -36.22 -7.06
N ASP A 134 -5.94 -36.62 -6.45
CA ASP A 134 -6.76 -35.75 -5.59
C ASP A 134 -5.96 -35.32 -4.36
N SER A 135 -5.25 -36.26 -3.71
CA SER A 135 -4.37 -35.98 -2.57
C SER A 135 -3.24 -35.02 -2.95
N LEU A 136 -2.63 -35.18 -4.13
CA LEU A 136 -1.62 -34.25 -4.62
C LEU A 136 -2.22 -32.87 -4.92
N ALA A 137 -3.43 -32.81 -5.49
CA ALA A 137 -4.12 -31.56 -5.76
C ALA A 137 -4.48 -30.84 -4.45
N ALA A 138 -4.99 -31.56 -3.44
CA ALA A 138 -5.25 -31.02 -2.11
C ALA A 138 -3.97 -30.54 -1.42
N ALA A 139 -2.88 -31.31 -1.50
CA ALA A 139 -1.59 -30.91 -0.94
C ALA A 139 -0.97 -29.70 -1.65
N ARG A 140 -1.31 -29.45 -2.92
CA ARG A 140 -0.92 -28.21 -3.63
C ARG A 140 -1.75 -27.01 -3.20
N LYS A 141 -2.98 -27.22 -2.76
CA LYS A 141 -3.85 -26.16 -2.22
C LYS A 141 -3.49 -25.81 -0.77
N ASN A 142 -2.96 -26.77 0.01
CA ASN A 142 -2.49 -26.51 1.36
C ASN A 142 -1.06 -25.95 1.36
N LEU A 143 -0.97 -24.63 1.22
CA LEU A 143 0.30 -23.90 1.21
C LEU A 143 1.00 -23.91 2.58
N ASP A 144 0.30 -24.19 3.68
CA ASP A 144 0.85 -24.16 5.05
C ASP A 144 1.07 -25.56 5.68
N SER A 145 1.36 -26.57 4.86
CA SER A 145 1.60 -27.93 5.38
C SER A 145 2.92 -28.04 6.18
N PRO A 146 3.02 -28.95 7.18
CA PRO A 146 4.27 -29.18 7.93
C PRO A 146 5.47 -29.55 7.04
N LEU A 147 5.22 -30.27 5.94
CA LEU A 147 6.24 -30.58 4.94
C LEU A 147 6.76 -29.31 4.26
N GLU A 148 5.88 -28.34 4.00
CA GLU A 148 6.25 -27.07 3.38
C GLU A 148 7.12 -26.23 4.32
N ARG A 149 6.72 -26.12 5.59
CA ARG A 149 7.54 -25.47 6.64
C ARG A 149 8.88 -26.16 6.84
N PHE A 150 8.95 -27.49 6.70
CA PHE A 150 10.22 -28.22 6.71
C PHE A 150 11.09 -27.85 5.50
N THR A 151 10.54 -27.80 4.29
CA THR A 151 11.31 -27.40 3.10
C THR A 151 11.81 -25.96 3.15
N VAL A 152 11.03 -25.04 3.73
CA VAL A 152 11.48 -23.66 3.98
C VAL A 152 12.73 -23.64 4.87
N ARG A 153 12.70 -24.36 6.00
CA ARG A 153 13.84 -24.46 6.92
C ARG A 153 15.08 -25.08 6.28
N VAL A 154 14.90 -26.11 5.45
CA VAL A 154 16.00 -26.73 4.69
C VAL A 154 16.67 -25.69 3.79
N TRP A 155 15.89 -24.92 3.02
CA TRP A 155 16.46 -23.90 2.14
C TRP A 155 17.12 -22.75 2.88
N GLN A 156 16.52 -22.27 3.98
CA GLN A 156 17.15 -21.26 4.83
C GLN A 156 18.49 -21.75 5.37
N ARG A 157 18.59 -23.02 5.80
CA ARG A 157 19.85 -23.58 6.31
C ARG A 157 20.89 -23.80 5.22
N LEU A 158 20.49 -24.23 4.03
CA LEU A 158 21.41 -24.53 2.93
C LEU A 158 21.91 -23.26 2.21
N LEU A 159 21.04 -22.27 2.02
CA LEU A 159 21.32 -21.10 1.18
C LEU A 159 21.53 -19.80 2.00
N GLY A 160 21.21 -19.80 3.29
CA GLY A 160 21.21 -18.59 4.12
C GLY A 160 20.29 -17.54 3.51
N ASP A 161 20.78 -16.31 3.39
CA ASP A 161 20.02 -15.22 2.78
C ASP A 161 19.78 -15.43 1.28
N ARG A 162 20.53 -16.30 0.60
CA ARG A 162 20.25 -16.63 -0.82
C ARG A 162 18.99 -17.48 -0.99
N ALA A 163 18.35 -17.93 0.10
CA ALA A 163 17.17 -18.78 0.06
C ALA A 163 15.97 -18.15 -0.65
N TRP A 164 15.86 -16.82 -0.67
CA TRP A 164 14.77 -16.12 -1.37
C TRP A 164 14.67 -16.55 -2.84
N ARG A 165 15.80 -16.84 -3.50
CA ARG A 165 15.85 -17.30 -4.90
C ARG A 165 15.10 -18.60 -5.18
N VAL A 166 14.84 -19.39 -4.14
CA VAL A 166 14.08 -20.65 -4.23
C VAL A 166 12.69 -20.49 -3.63
N LEU A 167 12.57 -19.72 -2.56
CA LEU A 167 11.33 -19.53 -1.83
C LEU A 167 10.34 -18.60 -2.55
N ASP A 168 10.84 -17.53 -3.18
CA ASP A 168 10.07 -16.55 -3.93
C ASP A 168 10.86 -16.05 -5.15
N ARG A 169 10.59 -16.67 -6.31
CA ARG A 169 11.22 -16.30 -7.59
C ARG A 169 10.58 -15.08 -8.23
N GLY A 170 9.42 -14.63 -7.73
CA GLY A 170 8.69 -13.48 -8.27
C GLY A 170 9.49 -12.18 -8.14
N LEU A 171 10.41 -12.10 -7.18
CA LEU A 171 11.34 -10.97 -7.05
C LEU A 171 12.18 -10.69 -8.30
N TRP A 172 12.48 -11.70 -9.12
CA TRP A 172 13.21 -11.52 -10.39
C TRP A 172 12.37 -10.94 -11.54
N ASP A 173 11.03 -11.02 -11.45
CA ASP A 173 10.17 -10.40 -12.45
C ASP A 173 10.30 -8.86 -12.40
N TRP A 174 10.51 -8.31 -11.21
CA TRP A 174 10.77 -6.89 -10.98
C TRP A 174 12.11 -6.46 -11.60
N ASP A 175 13.19 -7.20 -11.35
CA ASP A 175 14.48 -6.91 -12.00
C ASP A 175 14.36 -6.88 -13.51
N SER A 176 13.70 -7.88 -14.07
CA SER A 176 13.58 -8.06 -15.51
C SER A 176 12.81 -6.90 -16.15
N ALA A 177 11.80 -6.38 -15.44
CA ALA A 177 11.00 -5.25 -15.90
C ALA A 177 11.72 -3.90 -15.78
N TYR A 178 12.50 -3.69 -14.71
CA TYR A 178 13.10 -2.39 -14.40
C TYR A 178 14.51 -2.22 -14.97
N LYS A 179 15.26 -3.32 -15.13
CA LYS A 179 16.68 -3.32 -15.49
C LYS A 179 17.01 -2.42 -16.67
N ASN A 180 16.31 -2.57 -17.80
CA ASN A 180 16.68 -1.86 -19.02
C ASN A 180 16.46 -0.35 -18.87
N VAL A 181 15.35 0.04 -18.23
CA VAL A 181 15.06 1.46 -17.97
C VAL A 181 16.13 2.07 -17.06
N ILE A 182 16.53 1.39 -15.98
CA ILE A 182 17.57 1.91 -15.09
C ILE A 182 18.93 1.98 -15.79
N ASP A 183 19.29 0.93 -16.54
CA ASP A 183 20.57 0.87 -17.25
C ASP A 183 20.66 1.94 -18.37
N GLU A 184 19.52 2.28 -19.01
CA GLU A 184 19.42 3.35 -20.04
C GLU A 184 19.51 4.76 -19.46
N LEU A 185 18.90 4.98 -18.29
CA LEU A 185 18.87 6.29 -17.64
C LEU A 185 20.19 6.69 -17.02
N GLU A 186 21.08 5.72 -16.82
CA GLU A 186 22.42 6.03 -16.36
C GLU A 186 22.45 6.88 -15.07
N PRO A 187 21.84 6.47 -13.95
CA PRO A 187 21.70 7.33 -12.78
C PRO A 187 22.99 7.44 -11.94
N ASP A 188 23.16 8.59 -11.28
CA ASP A 188 24.15 8.80 -10.22
C ASP A 188 23.66 8.23 -8.88
N ILE A 189 22.35 8.32 -8.61
CA ILE A 189 21.71 7.77 -7.41
C ILE A 189 20.50 6.92 -7.79
N VAL A 190 20.46 5.70 -7.27
CA VAL A 190 19.27 4.85 -7.30
C VAL A 190 18.64 4.87 -5.92
N HIS A 191 17.53 5.57 -5.78
CA HIS A 191 16.69 5.50 -4.58
C HIS A 191 15.69 4.35 -4.73
N ALA A 192 15.81 3.33 -3.89
CA ALA A 192 14.95 2.15 -3.85
C ALA A 192 13.99 2.21 -2.66
N ASN A 193 12.69 2.33 -2.94
CA ASN A 193 11.65 2.30 -1.90
C ASN A 193 11.28 0.86 -1.55
N ASP A 194 11.38 0.55 -0.26
CA ASP A 194 10.97 -0.70 0.37
C ASP A 194 11.74 -1.96 -0.09
N PHE A 195 11.46 -3.09 0.58
CA PHE A 195 12.22 -4.34 0.50
C PHE A 195 12.28 -4.96 -0.91
N ARG A 196 11.28 -4.70 -1.77
CA ARG A 196 11.28 -5.23 -3.16
C ARG A 196 12.26 -4.49 -4.04
N MET A 197 12.23 -3.15 -3.99
CA MET A 197 13.08 -2.34 -4.86
C MET A 197 14.53 -2.33 -4.40
N LEU A 198 14.81 -2.62 -3.12
CA LEU A 198 16.17 -2.75 -2.60
C LEU A 198 17.03 -3.68 -3.48
N GLY A 199 16.55 -4.89 -3.79
CA GLY A 199 17.29 -5.83 -4.63
C GLY A 199 17.42 -5.37 -6.09
N VAL A 200 16.39 -4.73 -6.65
CA VAL A 200 16.42 -4.17 -8.00
C VAL A 200 17.48 -3.08 -8.09
N GLY A 201 17.48 -2.15 -7.13
CA GLY A 201 18.44 -1.07 -7.02
C GLY A 201 19.85 -1.60 -6.82
N ALA A 202 20.07 -2.51 -5.86
CA ALA A 202 21.37 -3.12 -5.60
C ALA A 202 21.97 -3.80 -6.83
N ARG A 203 21.17 -4.59 -7.57
CA ARG A 203 21.64 -5.23 -8.80
C ARG A 203 21.92 -4.21 -9.91
N ALA A 204 21.15 -3.13 -10.01
CA ALA A 204 21.42 -2.06 -10.96
C ALA A 204 22.72 -1.31 -10.64
N VAL A 205 22.93 -0.94 -9.38
CA VAL A 205 24.15 -0.28 -8.92
C VAL A 205 25.37 -1.16 -9.10
N ARG A 206 25.29 -2.47 -8.79
CA ARG A 206 26.37 -3.43 -9.08
C ARG A 206 26.73 -3.48 -10.58
N ARG A 207 25.73 -3.47 -11.48
CA ARG A 207 25.97 -3.42 -12.93
C ARG A 207 26.62 -2.11 -13.36
N ALA A 208 26.16 -0.97 -12.84
CA ALA A 208 26.74 0.35 -13.15
C ALA A 208 28.20 0.44 -12.66
N ARG A 209 28.47 0.00 -11.43
CA ARG A 209 29.83 -0.06 -10.86
C ARG A 209 30.77 -0.97 -11.64
N ALA A 210 30.27 -2.13 -12.11
CA ALA A 210 31.04 -3.01 -12.99
C ALA A 210 31.40 -2.37 -14.34
N LYS A 211 30.66 -1.35 -14.78
CA LYS A 211 30.97 -0.52 -15.95
C LYS A 211 31.85 0.70 -15.62
N GLY A 212 32.39 0.80 -14.40
CA GLY A 212 33.26 1.89 -13.96
C GLY A 212 32.54 3.13 -13.43
N ARG A 213 31.23 3.04 -13.17
CA ARG A 213 30.44 4.20 -12.71
C ARG A 213 30.32 4.25 -11.19
N ASN A 214 30.34 5.45 -10.62
CA ASN A 214 30.22 5.67 -9.18
C ASN A 214 28.76 5.81 -8.70
N THR A 215 27.83 5.04 -9.27
CA THR A 215 26.41 5.09 -8.87
C THR A 215 26.23 4.68 -7.41
N LYS A 216 25.37 5.40 -6.69
CA LYS A 216 25.02 5.16 -5.27
C LYS A 216 23.64 4.54 -5.12
N LEU A 217 23.46 3.75 -4.08
CA LEU A 217 22.18 3.16 -3.67
C LEU A 217 21.68 3.82 -2.39
N VAL A 218 20.48 4.38 -2.44
CA VAL A 218 19.71 4.78 -1.26
C VAL A 218 18.60 3.76 -1.05
N TRP A 219 18.51 3.18 0.13
CA TRP A 219 17.39 2.31 0.52
C TRP A 219 16.45 3.06 1.46
N ASP A 220 15.19 3.25 1.09
CA ASP A 220 14.16 3.83 1.97
C ASP A 220 13.26 2.71 2.51
N ALA A 221 13.44 2.37 3.79
CA ALA A 221 12.74 1.29 4.46
C ALA A 221 11.50 1.82 5.19
N HIS A 222 10.31 1.44 4.72
CA HIS A 222 9.03 1.96 5.23
C HIS A 222 8.41 1.12 6.35
N GLU A 223 8.80 -0.14 6.47
CA GLU A 223 8.16 -1.10 7.38
C GLU A 223 9.21 -1.97 8.08
N PHE A 224 8.95 -2.42 9.32
CA PHE A 224 9.69 -3.53 9.90
C PHE A 224 9.17 -4.83 9.29
N LEU A 225 9.85 -5.30 8.24
CA LEU A 225 9.40 -6.43 7.43
C LEU A 225 9.00 -7.68 8.25
N PRO A 226 9.76 -8.15 9.27
CA PRO A 226 9.35 -9.29 10.11
C PRO A 226 8.06 -9.05 10.91
N GLY A 227 7.71 -7.79 11.14
CA GLY A 227 6.50 -7.34 11.82
C GLY A 227 5.29 -7.10 10.92
N THR A 228 5.48 -7.15 9.60
CA THR A 228 4.38 -6.95 8.63
C THR A 228 3.45 -8.17 8.60
N ARG A 229 2.18 -7.93 8.31
CA ARG A 229 1.29 -9.00 7.87
C ARG A 229 1.76 -9.50 6.51
N PRO A 230 1.97 -10.82 6.30
CA PRO A 230 2.41 -11.34 5.02
C PRO A 230 1.49 -10.92 3.87
N TRP A 231 2.06 -10.39 2.78
CA TRP A 231 1.30 -10.05 1.57
C TRP A 231 1.10 -11.27 0.66
N GLY A 232 1.98 -12.26 0.76
CA GLY A 232 1.88 -13.53 0.05
C GLY A 232 1.15 -14.61 0.86
N ILE A 233 0.67 -15.63 0.15
CA ILE A 233 -0.04 -16.76 0.76
C ILE A 233 0.99 -17.84 1.18
N GLY A 234 0.93 -18.25 2.44
CA GLY A 234 1.69 -19.39 2.95
C GLY A 234 3.08 -19.06 3.55
N PRO A 235 3.81 -20.07 4.03
CA PRO A 235 4.94 -19.93 4.94
C PRO A 235 6.26 -19.55 4.25
N ARG A 236 6.27 -19.36 2.92
CA ARG A 236 7.48 -19.05 2.14
C ARG A 236 7.77 -17.57 2.05
N TRP A 237 6.71 -16.76 1.90
CA TRP A 237 6.83 -15.36 1.52
C TRP A 237 7.68 -14.57 2.51
N MET A 238 7.31 -14.61 3.79
CA MET A 238 8.01 -13.84 4.83
C MET A 238 9.50 -14.24 4.94
N PRO A 239 9.86 -15.53 5.08
CA PRO A 239 11.25 -15.96 5.01
C PRO A 239 12.01 -15.50 3.76
N ALA A 240 11.36 -15.49 2.60
CA ALA A 240 11.96 -15.06 1.35
C ALA A 240 12.22 -13.54 1.35
N MET A 241 11.24 -12.73 1.74
CA MET A 241 11.39 -11.27 1.75
C MET A 241 12.48 -10.87 2.76
N CYS A 242 12.47 -11.41 3.98
CA CYS A 242 13.51 -11.07 4.97
C CYS A 242 14.92 -11.54 4.53
N ALA A 243 15.01 -12.67 3.81
CA ALA A 243 16.28 -13.14 3.25
C ALA A 243 16.75 -12.24 2.09
N HIS A 244 15.83 -11.78 1.24
CA HIS A 244 16.13 -10.81 0.19
C HIS A 244 16.61 -9.48 0.77
N GLU A 245 15.90 -8.94 1.75
CA GLU A 245 16.28 -7.70 2.43
C GLU A 245 17.66 -7.81 3.08
N ARG A 246 17.94 -8.87 3.87
CA ARG A 246 19.27 -9.08 4.47
C ARG A 246 20.39 -9.26 3.45
N GLU A 247 20.14 -9.87 2.30
CA GLU A 247 21.16 -10.03 1.26
C GLU A 247 21.60 -8.68 0.67
N TYR A 248 20.66 -7.74 0.50
CA TYR A 248 20.90 -6.50 -0.24
C TYR A 248 21.05 -5.26 0.66
N ALA A 249 20.64 -5.32 1.94
CA ALA A 249 20.75 -4.19 2.86
C ALA A 249 22.18 -3.64 2.95
N GLY A 250 23.19 -4.52 2.92
CA GLY A 250 24.60 -4.13 2.96
C GLY A 250 25.14 -3.50 1.66
N ASP A 251 24.38 -3.48 0.57
CA ASP A 251 24.77 -2.80 -0.68
C ASP A 251 24.40 -1.30 -0.67
N ALA A 252 23.56 -0.86 0.27
CA ALA A 252 23.11 0.53 0.35
C ALA A 252 24.24 1.45 0.82
N ASP A 253 24.45 2.57 0.11
CA ASP A 253 25.38 3.63 0.51
C ASP A 253 24.73 4.57 1.55
N ALA A 254 23.40 4.66 1.57
CA ALA A 254 22.64 5.27 2.66
C ALA A 254 21.31 4.54 2.86
N VAL A 255 20.84 4.53 4.12
CA VAL A 255 19.55 3.97 4.49
C VAL A 255 18.68 5.07 5.10
N LEU A 256 17.44 5.15 4.63
CA LEU A 256 16.39 6.02 5.15
C LEU A 256 15.33 5.16 5.81
N THR A 257 14.63 5.74 6.77
CA THR A 257 13.46 5.09 7.37
C THR A 257 12.48 6.11 7.95
N VAL A 258 11.34 5.64 8.46
CA VAL A 258 10.21 6.49 8.88
C VAL A 258 10.13 6.74 10.38
N SER A 259 10.95 6.06 11.20
CA SER A 259 10.97 6.29 12.65
C SER A 259 12.30 5.89 13.30
N GLU A 260 12.56 6.49 14.46
CA GLU A 260 13.74 6.19 15.27
C GLU A 260 13.79 4.71 15.71
N ALA A 261 12.64 4.16 16.15
CA ALA A 261 12.56 2.76 16.55
C ALA A 261 12.78 1.80 15.38
N LEU A 262 12.32 2.14 14.16
CA LEU A 262 12.62 1.34 12.98
C LEU A 262 14.10 1.46 12.60
N ALA A 263 14.71 2.64 12.72
CA ALA A 263 16.14 2.83 12.50
C ALA A 263 16.97 1.87 13.37
N ASP A 264 16.63 1.77 14.66
CA ASP A 264 17.33 0.89 15.60
C ASP A 264 17.12 -0.59 15.25
N ARG A 265 15.89 -0.99 14.86
CA ARG A 265 15.59 -2.36 14.41
C ARG A 265 16.33 -2.73 13.12
N LEU A 266 16.51 -1.78 12.20
CA LEU A 266 17.26 -2.00 10.96
C LEU A 266 18.76 -2.16 11.24
N VAL A 267 19.32 -1.38 12.17
CA VAL A 267 20.70 -1.55 12.63
C VAL A 267 20.90 -2.94 13.24
N GLU A 268 20.02 -3.36 14.14
CA GLU A 268 20.08 -4.69 14.77
C GLU A 268 19.90 -5.82 13.74
N GLY A 269 18.90 -5.72 12.87
CA GLY A 269 18.51 -6.76 11.93
C GLY A 269 19.47 -6.96 10.75
N HIS A 270 20.15 -5.89 10.32
CA HIS A 270 21.03 -5.91 9.13
C HIS A 270 22.49 -5.59 9.42
N ARG A 271 22.85 -5.23 10.67
CA ARG A 271 24.20 -4.82 11.06
C ARG A 271 24.73 -3.67 10.19
N LEU A 272 23.88 -2.67 10.00
CA LEU A 272 24.21 -1.49 9.21
C LEU A 272 25.40 -0.75 9.83
N ARG A 273 26.27 -0.22 8.98
CA ARG A 273 27.48 0.52 9.42
C ARG A 273 27.14 1.88 10.01
N GLU A 274 26.09 2.49 9.49
CA GLU A 274 25.59 3.78 9.89
C GLU A 274 24.12 3.63 10.27
N ARG A 275 23.69 4.44 11.24
CA ARG A 275 22.30 4.48 11.65
C ARG A 275 21.46 5.11 10.52
N PRO A 276 20.31 4.51 10.14
CA PRO A 276 19.44 5.09 9.13
C PRO A 276 19.04 6.53 9.43
N THR A 277 18.96 7.37 8.39
CA THR A 277 18.41 8.73 8.52
C THR A 277 16.89 8.65 8.57
N VAL A 278 16.28 9.26 9.58
CA VAL A 278 14.82 9.28 9.70
C VAL A 278 14.25 10.41 8.84
N VAL A 279 13.30 10.05 7.97
CA VAL A 279 12.54 10.97 7.10
C VAL A 279 11.07 10.61 7.28
N LEU A 280 10.34 11.44 8.02
CA LEU A 280 8.93 11.21 8.34
C LEU A 280 8.04 11.31 7.09
N ASN A 281 6.87 10.68 7.12
CA ASN A 281 5.83 10.94 6.12
C ASN A 281 4.87 12.01 6.66
N ALA A 282 5.31 13.26 6.59
CA ALA A 282 4.58 14.45 7.06
C ALA A 282 3.72 15.08 5.96
N PRO A 283 2.62 15.81 6.27
CA PRO A 283 1.83 16.55 5.29
C PRO A 283 2.62 17.72 4.68
N ILE A 284 2.22 18.13 3.48
CA ILE A 284 2.68 19.39 2.87
C ILE A 284 1.95 20.54 3.57
N THR A 285 2.67 21.63 3.84
CA THR A 285 2.09 22.81 4.51
C THR A 285 2.32 24.10 3.75
N GLU A 286 3.29 24.13 2.84
CA GLU A 286 3.59 25.26 1.97
C GLU A 286 3.10 25.00 0.53
N GLY A 287 2.63 26.05 -0.14
CA GLY A 287 2.03 25.99 -1.48
C GLY A 287 0.50 26.07 -1.48
N GLU A 288 -0.08 26.47 -2.60
CA GLU A 288 -1.54 26.43 -2.76
C GLU A 288 -2.02 24.97 -2.82
N PRO A 289 -3.13 24.61 -2.13
CA PRO A 289 -3.78 23.31 -2.31
C PRO A 289 -4.23 23.20 -3.77
N GLY A 290 -3.49 22.46 -4.59
CA GLY A 290 -3.58 22.66 -6.03
C GLY A 290 -2.74 21.71 -6.85
N GLY A 291 -2.81 20.40 -6.59
CA GLY A 291 -2.77 19.48 -7.72
C GLY A 291 -3.93 19.80 -8.70
N ASP A 292 -3.90 19.25 -9.93
CA ASP A 292 -4.99 19.38 -10.92
C ASP A 292 -6.38 18.86 -10.44
N ALA A 293 -6.49 18.40 -9.19
CA ALA A 293 -7.70 17.85 -8.62
C ALA A 293 -8.65 18.99 -8.18
N PRO A 294 -9.95 18.90 -8.49
CA PRO A 294 -10.92 19.89 -8.04
C PRO A 294 -10.99 19.95 -6.51
N PRO A 295 -11.34 21.10 -5.92
CA PRO A 295 -11.57 21.22 -4.48
C PRO A 295 -12.61 20.22 -3.99
N VAL A 296 -12.31 19.54 -2.89
CA VAL A 296 -13.26 18.66 -2.20
C VAL A 296 -14.24 19.50 -1.36
N PRO A 297 -15.55 19.20 -1.39
CA PRO A 297 -16.53 19.87 -0.52
C PRO A 297 -16.19 19.73 0.97
N ASP A 298 -16.73 20.63 1.79
CA ASP A 298 -16.51 20.60 3.25
C ASP A 298 -17.03 19.30 3.89
N MET A 299 -16.33 18.80 4.91
CA MET A 299 -16.69 17.53 5.57
C MET A 299 -18.08 17.59 6.22
N ARG A 300 -18.43 18.70 6.89
CA ARG A 300 -19.72 18.84 7.57
C ARG A 300 -20.87 18.87 6.57
N GLU A 301 -20.66 19.54 5.43
CA GLU A 301 -21.60 19.53 4.30
C GLU A 301 -21.83 18.10 3.79
N LEU A 302 -20.75 17.34 3.55
CA LEU A 302 -20.85 15.95 3.10
C LEU A 302 -21.54 15.02 4.12
N CYS A 303 -21.36 15.30 5.42
CA CYS A 303 -22.04 14.59 6.50
C CYS A 303 -23.48 15.07 6.72
N GLY A 304 -23.89 16.21 6.16
CA GLY A 304 -25.20 16.82 6.36
C GLY A 304 -25.45 17.27 7.80
N VAL A 305 -24.41 17.72 8.51
CA VAL A 305 -24.50 18.11 9.92
C VAL A 305 -24.23 19.60 10.15
N GLY A 306 -24.75 20.13 11.26
CA GLY A 306 -24.57 21.52 11.65
C GLY A 306 -23.17 21.81 12.25
N PRO A 307 -22.88 23.09 12.53
CA PRO A 307 -21.61 23.50 13.14
C PRO A 307 -21.44 22.97 14.57
N ASP A 308 -22.52 22.75 15.30
CA ASP A 308 -22.50 22.33 16.71
C ASP A 308 -22.49 20.80 16.89
N THR A 309 -22.60 20.02 15.80
CA THR A 309 -22.61 18.55 15.87
C THR A 309 -21.18 18.02 15.94
N PRO A 310 -20.79 17.30 17.00
CA PRO A 310 -19.42 16.80 17.12
C PRO A 310 -19.12 15.68 16.12
N ILE A 311 -17.94 15.75 15.48
CA ILE A 311 -17.46 14.73 14.53
C ILE A 311 -16.13 14.12 15.00
N ALA A 312 -16.13 12.80 15.17
CA ALA A 312 -14.92 11.98 15.28
C ALA A 312 -14.51 11.47 13.89
N VAL A 313 -13.31 11.85 13.44
CA VAL A 313 -12.82 11.50 12.10
C VAL A 313 -11.76 10.41 12.12
N TYR A 314 -11.85 9.51 11.14
CA TYR A 314 -10.78 8.59 10.77
C TYR A 314 -10.40 8.78 9.29
N SER A 315 -9.13 9.04 8.98
CA SER A 315 -8.60 9.06 7.60
C SER A 315 -7.70 7.87 7.29
N GLY A 316 -7.82 7.29 6.09
CA GLY A 316 -6.86 6.31 5.56
C GLY A 316 -7.43 4.92 5.25
N SER A 317 -6.59 3.89 5.27
CA SER A 317 -7.01 2.53 4.91
C SER A 317 -7.81 1.87 6.02
N ALA A 318 -8.97 1.30 5.69
CA ALA A 318 -9.81 0.56 6.64
C ALA A 318 -9.50 -0.95 6.57
N SER A 319 -9.17 -1.55 7.71
CA SER A 319 -9.00 -2.99 7.88
C SER A 319 -9.15 -3.38 9.34
N VAL A 320 -9.26 -4.68 9.63
CA VAL A 320 -9.43 -5.21 11.01
C VAL A 320 -8.36 -4.68 11.96
N GLN A 321 -7.09 -4.68 11.56
CA GLN A 321 -5.99 -4.20 12.41
C GLN A 321 -6.03 -2.69 12.72
N ARG A 322 -6.90 -1.94 12.04
CA ARG A 322 -7.08 -0.51 12.25
C ARG A 322 -8.15 -0.15 13.27
N GLY A 323 -8.93 -1.15 13.73
CA GLY A 323 -9.84 -1.04 14.87
C GLY A 323 -11.02 -0.08 14.74
N LEU A 324 -11.46 0.25 13.51
CA LEU A 324 -12.53 1.24 13.29
C LEU A 324 -13.87 0.84 13.94
N GLY A 325 -14.09 -0.45 14.23
CA GLY A 325 -15.33 -0.95 14.83
C GLY A 325 -15.67 -0.27 16.16
N ILE A 326 -14.66 0.02 16.99
CA ILE A 326 -14.87 0.64 18.30
C ILE A 326 -15.51 2.03 18.20
N MET A 327 -15.22 2.77 17.12
CA MET A 327 -15.79 4.09 16.89
C MET A 327 -17.31 4.02 16.71
N LEU A 328 -17.81 2.95 16.06
CA LEU A 328 -19.23 2.72 15.83
C LEU A 328 -19.91 2.15 17.07
N GLU A 329 -19.23 1.23 17.76
CA GLU A 329 -19.73 0.58 18.98
C GLU A 329 -19.89 1.57 20.15
N ALA A 330 -19.17 2.69 20.12
CA ALA A 330 -19.27 3.76 21.10
C ALA A 330 -20.46 4.70 20.86
N LEU A 331 -20.98 4.80 19.63
CA LEU A 331 -22.04 5.76 19.29
C LEU A 331 -23.32 5.63 20.13
N PRO A 332 -23.78 4.43 20.55
CA PRO A 332 -24.92 4.32 21.48
C PRO A 332 -24.71 5.00 22.84
N ARG A 333 -23.45 5.23 23.25
CA ARG A 333 -23.07 5.89 24.52
C ARG A 333 -22.71 7.36 24.34
N LEU A 334 -22.53 7.80 23.09
CA LEU A 334 -22.14 9.16 22.70
C LEU A 334 -23.24 9.70 21.76
N PRO A 335 -24.41 10.13 22.29
CA PRO A 335 -25.62 10.33 21.50
C PRO A 335 -25.50 11.42 20.43
N ASP A 336 -24.72 12.47 20.68
CA ASP A 336 -24.55 13.60 19.76
C ASP A 336 -23.38 13.41 18.78
N LEU A 337 -22.53 12.40 19.00
CA LEU A 337 -21.34 12.18 18.20
C LEU A 337 -21.68 11.56 16.85
N HIS A 338 -21.07 12.11 15.80
CA HIS A 338 -21.03 11.54 14.46
C HIS A 338 -19.63 10.98 14.17
N VAL A 339 -19.55 9.93 13.36
CA VAL A 339 -18.28 9.33 12.91
C VAL A 339 -18.13 9.54 11.41
N ALA A 340 -17.01 10.15 11.00
CA ALA A 340 -16.62 10.34 9.61
C ALA A 340 -15.46 9.40 9.24
N LEU A 341 -15.69 8.50 8.28
CA LEU A 341 -14.71 7.56 7.76
C LEU A 341 -14.22 8.01 6.38
N VAL A 342 -13.08 8.68 6.31
CA VAL A 342 -12.44 9.12 5.06
C VAL A 342 -11.59 7.99 4.50
N VAL A 343 -12.19 7.16 3.64
CA VAL A 343 -11.61 5.87 3.21
C VAL A 343 -11.66 5.71 1.68
N ALA A 344 -10.52 5.45 1.05
CA ALA A 344 -10.44 5.34 -0.41
C ALA A 344 -11.24 4.15 -1.00
N ARG A 345 -11.52 3.12 -0.20
CA ARG A 345 -12.24 1.90 -0.61
C ARG A 345 -13.53 1.74 0.18
N ALA A 346 -14.42 2.73 0.07
CA ALA A 346 -15.75 2.72 0.71
C ALA A 346 -16.57 1.44 0.46
N ARG A 347 -16.40 0.81 -0.72
CA ARG A 347 -17.08 -0.44 -1.09
C ARG A 347 -16.34 -1.72 -0.70
N SER A 348 -15.26 -1.63 0.08
CA SER A 348 -14.55 -2.82 0.56
C SER A 348 -15.41 -3.62 1.53
N GLU A 349 -15.24 -4.94 1.54
CA GLU A 349 -15.99 -5.87 2.42
C GLU A 349 -15.94 -5.44 3.90
N TYR A 350 -14.77 -5.01 4.37
CA TYR A 350 -14.61 -4.54 5.75
C TYR A 350 -15.46 -3.29 6.04
N VAL A 351 -15.44 -2.28 5.16
CA VAL A 351 -16.24 -1.05 5.34
C VAL A 351 -17.74 -1.35 5.25
N GLN A 352 -18.15 -2.25 4.34
CA GLN A 352 -19.55 -2.69 4.28
C GLN A 352 -19.98 -3.42 5.56
N GLY A 353 -19.07 -4.20 6.18
CA GLY A 353 -19.28 -4.79 7.50
C GLY A 353 -19.46 -3.75 8.60
N LEU A 354 -18.69 -2.65 8.59
CA LEU A 354 -18.87 -1.53 9.52
C LEU A 354 -20.25 -0.86 9.34
N ILE A 355 -20.67 -0.61 8.09
CA ILE A 355 -21.99 -0.02 7.82
C ILE A 355 -23.12 -0.93 8.32
N ALA A 356 -23.03 -2.24 8.05
CA ALA A 356 -24.00 -3.21 8.56
C ALA A 356 -24.03 -3.21 10.09
N ARG A 357 -22.86 -3.14 10.73
CA ARG A 357 -22.76 -3.05 12.19
C ARG A 357 -23.39 -1.78 12.75
N ALA A 358 -23.19 -0.63 12.11
CA ALA A 358 -23.84 0.63 12.50
C ALA A 358 -25.37 0.53 12.42
N ALA A 359 -25.90 -0.14 11.39
CA ALA A 359 -27.33 -0.37 11.25
C ALA A 359 -27.89 -1.29 12.35
N GLU A 360 -27.18 -2.37 12.71
CA GLU A 360 -27.56 -3.25 13.83
C GLU A 360 -27.59 -2.52 15.17
N LEU A 361 -26.68 -1.56 15.38
CA LEU A 361 -26.61 -0.74 16.58
C LEU A 361 -27.63 0.41 16.58
N GLY A 362 -28.35 0.64 15.48
CA GLY A 362 -29.31 1.74 15.36
C GLY A 362 -28.66 3.13 15.26
N VAL A 363 -27.42 3.21 14.77
CA VAL A 363 -26.62 4.47 14.69
C VAL A 363 -26.19 4.80 13.26
N GLY A 364 -26.82 4.19 12.26
CA GLY A 364 -26.41 4.30 10.85
C GLY A 364 -26.50 5.72 10.28
N ASP A 365 -27.41 6.54 10.80
CA ASP A 365 -27.58 7.97 10.47
C ASP A 365 -26.41 8.85 10.96
N ARG A 366 -25.62 8.35 11.90
CA ARG A 366 -24.45 9.05 12.48
C ARG A 366 -23.11 8.56 11.95
N VAL A 367 -23.10 7.63 10.99
CA VAL A 367 -21.89 7.07 10.37
C VAL A 367 -21.78 7.49 8.91
N HIS A 368 -20.76 8.29 8.61
CA HIS A 368 -20.55 8.92 7.32
C HIS A 368 -19.33 8.31 6.63
N VAL A 369 -19.51 7.67 5.47
CA VAL A 369 -18.39 7.13 4.68
C VAL A 369 -18.07 8.11 3.56
N LEU A 370 -16.93 8.78 3.69
CA LEU A 370 -16.51 9.89 2.84
C LEU A 370 -15.52 9.43 1.76
N PRO A 371 -15.46 10.11 0.60
CA PRO A 371 -14.58 9.74 -0.50
C PRO A 371 -13.10 9.92 -0.14
N TYR A 372 -12.23 9.44 -1.03
CA TYR A 372 -10.80 9.74 -0.97
C TYR A 372 -10.57 11.23 -1.14
N VAL A 373 -9.71 11.80 -0.29
CA VAL A 373 -9.25 13.19 -0.37
C VAL A 373 -7.78 13.20 -0.82
N PRO A 374 -7.43 13.99 -1.84
CA PRO A 374 -6.04 14.22 -2.23
C PRO A 374 -5.16 14.68 -1.05
N PHE A 375 -3.89 14.29 -1.04
CA PHE A 375 -3.00 14.51 0.11
C PHE A 375 -2.70 15.99 0.40
N ASP A 376 -2.85 16.86 -0.59
CA ASP A 376 -2.71 18.32 -0.53
C ASP A 376 -3.97 19.00 0.02
N GLN A 377 -5.13 18.35 -0.07
CA GLN A 377 -6.41 18.86 0.44
C GLN A 377 -6.82 18.24 1.78
N VAL A 378 -6.13 17.19 2.24
CA VAL A 378 -6.55 16.38 3.38
C VAL A 378 -6.54 17.15 4.69
N VAL A 379 -5.56 18.01 4.95
CA VAL A 379 -5.45 18.75 6.22
C VAL A 379 -6.59 19.75 6.38
N PRO A 380 -6.86 20.66 5.42
CA PRO A 380 -8.03 21.54 5.48
C PRO A 380 -9.35 20.78 5.62
N PHE A 381 -9.50 19.66 4.89
CA PHE A 381 -10.69 18.82 4.96
C PHE A 381 -10.89 18.23 6.36
N LEU A 382 -9.81 17.77 7.01
CA LEU A 382 -9.87 17.19 8.36
C LEU A 382 -10.12 18.25 9.44
N ALA A 383 -9.70 19.50 9.23
CA ALA A 383 -9.88 20.59 10.20
C ALA A 383 -11.36 20.91 10.52
N ALA A 384 -12.29 20.45 9.69
CA ALA A 384 -13.73 20.55 9.94
C ALA A 384 -14.23 19.61 11.06
N ALA A 385 -13.47 18.57 11.42
CA ALA A 385 -13.83 17.64 12.49
C ALA A 385 -13.52 18.20 13.90
N ASP A 386 -13.97 17.48 14.94
CA ASP A 386 -13.76 17.89 16.33
C ASP A 386 -12.64 17.10 17.01
N VAL A 387 -12.48 15.83 16.63
CA VAL A 387 -11.45 14.92 17.16
C VAL A 387 -10.96 13.96 16.07
N GLY A 388 -9.64 13.81 15.97
CA GLY A 388 -9.00 12.79 15.14
C GLY A 388 -8.82 11.49 15.90
N VAL A 389 -9.31 10.37 15.37
CA VAL A 389 -9.26 9.07 16.06
C VAL A 389 -8.31 8.10 15.36
N ILE A 390 -7.46 7.44 16.16
CA ILE A 390 -6.50 6.43 15.73
C ILE A 390 -6.67 5.17 16.60
N PRO A 391 -7.65 4.29 16.30
CA PRO A 391 -8.01 3.18 17.18
C PRO A 391 -7.29 1.88 16.79
N ILE A 392 -6.03 1.95 16.40
CA ILE A 392 -5.34 0.82 15.79
C ILE A 392 -4.95 -0.24 16.83
N HIS A 393 -4.92 -1.51 16.44
CA HIS A 393 -4.59 -2.60 17.37
C HIS A 393 -3.07 -2.76 17.51
N HIS A 394 -2.63 -3.45 18.56
CA HIS A 394 -1.22 -3.81 18.75
C HIS A 394 -0.71 -4.73 17.64
N TRP A 395 0.17 -4.19 16.81
CA TRP A 395 0.90 -4.92 15.78
C TRP A 395 2.33 -4.40 15.74
N PRO A 396 3.35 -5.23 15.45
CA PRO A 396 4.74 -4.81 15.56
C PRO A 396 5.10 -3.51 14.82
N ASN A 397 4.51 -3.25 13.64
CA ASN A 397 4.70 -1.99 12.91
C ASN A 397 3.94 -0.80 13.50
N HIS A 398 2.80 -1.04 14.14
CA HIS A 398 2.04 0.01 14.81
C HIS A 398 2.75 0.52 16.08
N GLU A 399 3.56 -0.33 16.73
CA GLU A 399 4.29 0.04 17.95
C GLU A 399 5.45 1.01 17.70
N ILE A 400 6.00 1.06 16.48
CA ILE A 400 7.33 1.64 16.24
C ILE A 400 7.32 2.95 15.46
N ALA A 401 6.19 3.41 14.95
CA ALA A 401 6.15 4.60 14.08
C ALA A 401 4.89 5.44 14.27
N LEU A 402 5.06 6.76 14.18
CA LEU A 402 3.96 7.67 13.96
C LEU A 402 3.46 7.52 12.52
N ILE A 403 2.16 7.28 12.38
CA ILE A 403 1.52 7.11 11.09
C ILE A 403 1.13 8.47 10.49
N THR A 404 1.01 8.56 9.16
CA THR A 404 0.74 9.82 8.44
C THR A 404 -0.42 10.64 9.04
N LYS A 405 -1.55 9.99 9.33
CA LYS A 405 -2.75 10.67 9.88
C LYS A 405 -2.51 11.35 11.24
N PHE A 406 -1.52 10.90 12.01
CA PHE A 406 -1.14 11.54 13.26
C PHE A 406 -0.67 12.98 13.00
N PHE A 407 0.19 13.14 11.99
CA PHE A 407 0.68 14.43 11.55
C PHE A 407 -0.43 15.25 10.87
N GLU A 408 -1.27 14.62 10.04
CA GLU A 408 -2.42 15.30 9.41
C GLU A 408 -3.39 15.88 10.47
N TYR A 409 -3.73 15.12 11.51
CA TYR A 409 -4.59 15.61 12.60
C TYR A 409 -3.94 16.73 13.40
N SER A 410 -2.63 16.63 13.64
CA SER A 410 -1.88 17.68 14.33
C SER A 410 -1.88 18.99 13.55
N HIS A 411 -1.67 18.94 12.23
CA HIS A 411 -1.73 20.12 11.36
C HIS A 411 -3.16 20.64 11.15
N ALA A 412 -4.16 19.76 11.20
CA ALA A 412 -5.57 20.14 11.25
C ALA A 412 -6.00 20.71 12.62
N ARG A 413 -5.07 20.84 13.58
CA ARG A 413 -5.30 21.33 14.95
C ARG A 413 -6.39 20.53 15.67
N LEU A 414 -6.51 19.24 15.40
CA LEU A 414 -7.46 18.36 16.06
C LEU A 414 -6.83 17.76 17.32
N PRO A 415 -7.54 17.74 18.47
CA PRO A 415 -7.25 16.81 19.53
C PRO A 415 -7.22 15.37 18.99
N ILE A 416 -6.35 14.53 19.53
CA ILE A 416 -6.15 13.15 19.04
C ILE A 416 -6.55 12.13 20.10
N VAL A 417 -7.48 11.22 19.78
CA VAL A 417 -7.74 10.03 20.58
C VAL A 417 -7.04 8.84 19.94
N VAL A 418 -6.06 8.26 20.64
CA VAL A 418 -5.24 7.16 20.12
C VAL A 418 -5.26 5.95 21.04
N SER A 419 -5.21 4.75 20.45
CA SER A 419 -4.98 3.54 21.23
C SER A 419 -3.57 3.55 21.84
N ASP A 420 -3.35 2.75 22.88
CA ASP A 420 -2.11 2.59 23.65
C ASP A 420 -0.98 1.87 22.90
N VAL A 421 -0.98 1.92 21.57
CA VAL A 421 0.19 1.54 20.76
C VAL A 421 1.35 2.50 21.04
N GLN A 422 2.52 1.94 21.32
CA GLN A 422 3.61 2.61 22.03
C GLN A 422 3.99 3.96 21.40
N ALA A 423 4.38 4.00 20.13
CA ALA A 423 4.87 5.22 19.49
C ALA A 423 3.87 6.39 19.52
N MET A 424 2.59 6.13 19.29
CA MET A 424 1.56 7.19 19.28
C MET A 424 1.08 7.53 20.69
N GLY A 425 0.90 6.53 21.55
CA GLY A 425 0.52 6.74 22.95
C GLY A 425 1.56 7.59 23.70
N ASP A 426 2.84 7.28 23.53
CA ASP A 426 3.95 8.04 24.12
C ASP A 426 3.98 9.49 23.58
N MET A 427 3.73 9.68 22.28
CA MET A 427 3.71 11.01 21.68
C MET A 427 2.51 11.84 22.16
N VAL A 428 1.30 11.28 22.21
CA VAL A 428 0.11 11.98 22.74
C VAL A 428 0.31 12.34 24.21
N THR A 429 0.82 11.41 25.01
CA THR A 429 1.05 11.63 26.44
C THR A 429 2.11 12.71 26.69
N SER A 430 3.23 12.68 25.94
CA SER A 430 4.33 13.63 26.12
C SER A 430 4.03 15.04 25.61
N THR A 431 3.19 15.17 24.58
CA THR A 431 2.79 16.48 24.03
C THR A 431 1.55 17.06 24.71
N GLY A 432 0.67 16.20 25.24
CA GLY A 432 -0.60 16.60 25.83
C GLY A 432 -1.68 16.96 24.78
N GLN A 433 -1.49 16.59 23.51
CA GLN A 433 -2.37 16.98 22.40
C GLN A 433 -3.61 16.08 22.23
N GLY A 434 -3.91 15.24 23.23
CA GLY A 434 -5.04 14.32 23.16
C GLY A 434 -5.12 13.35 24.33
N GLU A 435 -5.85 12.27 24.13
CA GLU A 435 -6.06 11.21 25.12
C GLU A 435 -5.64 9.85 24.56
N VAL A 436 -5.10 9.00 25.43
CA VAL A 436 -4.78 7.61 25.13
C VAL A 436 -5.84 6.71 25.74
N PHE A 437 -6.25 5.68 25.01
CA PHE A 437 -7.13 4.63 25.51
C PHE A 437 -6.54 3.25 25.24
N ARG A 438 -6.91 2.25 26.03
CA ARG A 438 -6.49 0.87 25.84
C ARG A 438 -7.10 0.28 24.56
N ALA A 439 -6.27 -0.26 23.67
CA ALA A 439 -6.72 -0.88 22.43
C ALA A 439 -7.79 -1.96 22.72
N GLU A 440 -8.87 -1.93 21.92
CA GLU A 440 -10.01 -2.86 22.02
C GLU A 440 -10.86 -2.72 23.29
N ASP A 441 -10.60 -1.72 24.15
CA ASP A 441 -11.40 -1.41 25.34
C ASP A 441 -12.42 -0.29 25.05
N LEU A 442 -13.68 -0.68 24.90
CA LEU A 442 -14.77 0.25 24.57
C LEU A 442 -15.05 1.26 25.68
N ASP A 443 -14.93 0.87 26.95
CA ASP A 443 -15.19 1.76 28.08
C ASP A 443 -14.12 2.86 28.14
N ASP A 444 -12.87 2.49 27.95
CA ASP A 444 -11.75 3.42 27.98
C ASP A 444 -11.74 4.34 26.74
N TYR A 445 -12.14 3.82 25.57
CA TYR A 445 -12.35 4.64 24.38
C TYR A 445 -13.42 5.73 24.59
N VAL A 446 -14.57 5.36 25.16
CA VAL A 446 -15.64 6.32 25.46
C VAL A 446 -15.15 7.40 26.42
N ARG A 447 -14.44 7.02 27.49
CA ARG A 447 -13.82 7.99 28.43
C ARG A 447 -12.91 8.97 27.69
N ALA A 448 -12.02 8.47 26.84
CA ALA A 448 -11.07 9.31 26.11
C ALA A 448 -11.77 10.30 25.17
N VAL A 449 -12.81 9.87 24.47
CA VAL A 449 -13.61 10.74 23.59
C VAL A 449 -14.38 11.79 24.39
N GLU A 450 -15.03 11.41 25.50
CA GLU A 450 -15.72 12.35 26.39
C GLU A 450 -14.76 13.39 26.98
N ALA A 451 -13.57 12.96 27.41
CA ALA A 451 -12.54 13.85 27.95
C ALA A 451 -12.02 14.85 26.91
N VAL A 452 -11.93 14.45 25.63
CA VAL A 452 -11.53 15.33 24.54
C VAL A 452 -12.64 16.31 24.16
N LEU A 453 -13.88 15.84 24.01
CA LEU A 453 -15.01 16.68 23.62
C LEU A 453 -15.48 17.60 24.76
N GLY A 454 -15.21 17.26 26.03
CA GLY A 454 -15.51 18.09 27.18
C GLY A 454 -14.63 19.33 27.33
N ASP A 455 -13.40 19.30 26.80
CA ASP A 455 -12.47 20.44 26.80
C ASP A 455 -11.50 20.38 25.60
N PRO A 456 -12.00 20.56 24.36
CA PRO A 456 -11.16 20.48 23.17
C PRO A 456 -10.11 21.60 23.14
N ALA A 457 -10.41 22.77 23.72
CA ALA A 457 -9.52 23.93 23.74
C ALA A 457 -8.20 23.61 24.47
N ARG A 458 -8.25 22.85 25.57
CA ARG A 458 -7.05 22.40 26.31
C ARG A 458 -6.07 21.65 25.43
N TYR A 459 -6.55 20.71 24.62
CA TYR A 459 -5.67 19.91 23.76
C TYR A 459 -5.19 20.70 22.54
N ARG A 460 -6.05 21.56 21.97
CA ARG A 460 -5.70 22.42 20.83
C ARG A 460 -4.63 23.46 21.17
N ALA A 461 -4.63 23.97 22.40
CA ALA A 461 -3.67 24.97 22.86
C ALA A 461 -2.21 24.50 22.77
N VAL A 462 -1.96 23.18 22.77
CA VAL A 462 -0.62 22.60 22.62
C VAL A 462 0.02 23.05 21.30
N TYR A 463 -0.75 23.11 20.21
CA TYR A 463 -0.21 23.45 18.89
C TYR A 463 0.26 24.91 18.78
N ASP A 464 -0.31 25.81 19.58
CA ASP A 464 0.11 27.21 19.66
C ASP A 464 1.25 27.40 20.66
N ALA A 465 1.25 26.63 21.76
CA ALA A 465 2.33 26.62 22.74
C ALA A 465 3.62 25.96 22.21
N ARG A 466 3.50 25.06 21.23
CA ARG A 466 4.59 24.26 20.67
C ARG A 466 4.63 24.33 19.13
N PRO A 467 4.86 25.51 18.54
CA PRO A 467 4.93 25.66 17.09
C PRO A 467 6.15 24.95 16.48
N ASP A 468 7.13 24.56 17.30
CA ASP A 468 8.26 23.71 16.92
C ASP A 468 7.82 22.32 16.45
N LEU A 469 6.86 21.70 17.13
CA LEU A 469 6.35 20.37 16.78
C LEU A 469 5.81 20.34 15.35
N LEU A 470 4.95 21.31 15.02
CA LEU A 470 4.35 21.38 13.69
C LEU A 470 5.38 21.73 12.62
N ARG A 471 6.35 22.61 12.91
CA ARG A 471 7.42 22.97 11.97
C ARG A 471 8.28 21.78 11.57
N GLU A 472 8.63 20.92 12.53
CA GLU A 472 9.41 19.70 12.26
C GLU A 472 8.58 18.63 11.54
N TRP A 473 7.27 18.60 11.76
CA TRP A 473 6.33 17.66 11.15
C TRP A 473 5.76 18.15 9.81
N THR A 474 6.56 18.85 9.02
CA THR A 474 6.23 19.29 7.66
C THR A 474 6.99 18.47 6.63
N TRP A 475 6.40 18.25 5.46
CA TRP A 475 7.12 17.57 4.37
C TRP A 475 8.35 18.37 3.95
N GLU A 476 8.27 19.70 3.96
CA GLU A 476 9.32 20.64 3.59
C GLU A 476 10.58 20.43 4.46
N ALA A 477 10.41 20.28 5.79
CA ALA A 477 11.50 19.93 6.68
C ALA A 477 12.10 18.54 6.34
N GLN A 478 11.26 17.54 6.07
CA GLN A 478 11.70 16.19 5.73
C GLN A 478 12.41 16.13 4.36
N ALA A 479 11.98 16.95 3.39
CA ALA A 479 12.61 17.10 2.09
C ALA A 479 14.02 17.69 2.22
N GLY A 480 14.23 18.65 3.13
CA GLY A 480 15.55 19.16 3.47
C GLY A 480 16.51 18.06 3.96
N VAL A 481 16.03 17.19 4.86
CA VAL A 481 16.80 16.03 5.34
C VAL A 481 17.12 15.06 4.19
N LEU A 482 16.13 14.73 3.37
CA LEU A 482 16.28 13.84 2.22
C LEU A 482 17.30 14.37 1.20
N ASN A 483 17.20 15.65 0.83
CA ASN A 483 18.14 16.30 -0.08
C ASN A 483 19.56 16.35 0.50
N GLY A 484 19.68 16.53 1.82
CA GLY A 484 20.95 16.42 2.53
C GLY A 484 21.62 15.05 2.35
N VAL A 485 20.85 13.95 2.27
CA VAL A 485 21.39 12.62 1.98
C VAL A 485 21.91 12.52 0.54
N TYR A 486 21.14 13.00 -0.44
CA TYR A 486 21.57 12.97 -1.85
C TYR A 486 22.83 13.80 -2.08
N SER A 487 22.88 15.01 -1.52
CA SER A 487 24.00 15.95 -1.66
C SER A 487 25.30 15.37 -1.10
N ARG A 488 25.25 14.60 0.00
CA ARG A 488 26.41 13.88 0.54
C ARG A 488 26.88 12.74 -0.36
N LEU A 489 25.96 12.04 -1.02
CA LEU A 489 26.26 10.87 -1.85
C LEU A 489 26.81 11.23 -3.24
N ALA A 490 26.38 12.37 -3.80
CA ALA A 490 26.85 12.88 -5.09
C ALA A 490 27.22 14.38 -5.01
N PRO A 491 28.36 14.73 -4.38
CA PRO A 491 28.83 16.11 -4.28
C PRO A 491 29.10 16.68 -5.68
N GLY A 492 28.50 17.83 -6.01
CA GLY A 492 28.67 18.51 -7.29
C GLY A 492 27.73 18.08 -8.42
N SER A 493 26.78 17.17 -8.18
CA SER A 493 25.75 16.76 -9.15
C SER A 493 24.44 17.55 -9.04
N ALA A 494 24.20 18.23 -7.91
CA ALA A 494 23.10 19.18 -7.80
C ALA A 494 23.43 20.42 -8.63
N ARG A 495 22.67 20.67 -9.70
CA ARG A 495 22.70 21.99 -10.35
C ARG A 495 22.13 22.97 -9.33
N THR A 496 22.97 23.87 -8.83
CA THR A 496 22.50 25.04 -8.09
C THR A 496 21.65 25.85 -9.06
N LEU A 497 20.33 25.64 -9.04
CA LEU A 497 19.41 26.64 -9.55
C LEU A 497 19.54 27.80 -8.57
N GLU A 498 20.22 28.87 -9.00
CA GLU A 498 20.09 30.17 -8.34
C GLU A 498 18.61 30.44 -8.23
N ARG A 499 18.10 30.36 -7.01
CA ARG A 499 16.73 30.73 -6.69
C ARG A 499 16.64 32.21 -7.05
N SER A 500 16.08 32.52 -8.21
CA SER A 500 15.80 33.90 -8.59
C SER A 500 15.00 34.50 -7.45
N GLU A 501 15.58 35.48 -6.77
CA GLU A 501 14.83 36.29 -5.80
C GLU A 501 13.56 36.79 -6.51
N PRO A 502 12.41 36.85 -5.83
CA PRO A 502 11.24 37.45 -6.41
C PRO A 502 11.62 38.87 -6.81
N SER A 503 11.65 39.13 -8.11
CA SER A 503 11.83 40.48 -8.63
C SER A 503 10.82 41.37 -7.93
N GLU A 504 11.30 42.41 -7.25
CA GLU A 504 10.46 43.47 -6.70
C GLU A 504 9.42 43.88 -7.75
N PRO A 505 8.16 44.13 -7.36
CA PRO A 505 7.14 44.58 -8.29
C PRO A 505 7.64 45.87 -8.95
N SER A 506 7.97 45.77 -10.23
CA SER A 506 8.33 46.93 -11.05
C SER A 506 7.17 47.91 -10.98
N GLU A 507 7.45 49.13 -10.50
CA GLU A 507 6.52 50.25 -10.62
C GLU A 507 5.99 50.35 -12.06
N PRO A 508 4.70 50.65 -12.26
CA PRO A 508 4.16 50.77 -13.60
C PRO A 508 4.84 51.92 -14.33
N SER A 509 5.62 51.58 -15.36
CA SER A 509 6.17 52.51 -16.33
C SER A 509 5.03 53.32 -16.94
N ALA A 510 5.09 54.64 -16.78
CA ALA A 510 4.22 55.62 -17.43
C ALA A 510 4.45 55.62 -18.94
N ALA A 511 3.89 54.64 -19.63
CA ALA A 511 3.85 54.56 -21.10
C ALA A 511 2.70 53.66 -21.55
N ASP A 512 1.48 53.95 -21.10
CA ASP A 512 0.27 53.55 -21.81
C ASP A 512 -0.84 54.56 -21.52
N THR A 513 -0.68 55.75 -22.10
CA THR A 513 -1.73 56.75 -22.20
C THR A 513 -2.50 56.47 -23.49
N ALA A 514 -3.68 55.88 -23.36
CA ALA A 514 -4.66 55.82 -24.44
C ALA A 514 -5.06 57.26 -24.84
N PRO A 515 -5.24 57.57 -26.14
CA PRO A 515 -5.61 58.91 -26.56
C PRO A 515 -7.07 59.21 -26.20
N GLU A 516 -7.30 60.40 -25.63
CA GLU A 516 -8.61 60.99 -25.37
C GLU A 516 -9.45 61.13 -26.66
N PRO A 517 -10.78 60.95 -26.59
CA PRO A 517 -11.65 61.23 -27.73
C PRO A 517 -11.95 62.74 -27.84
N GLU A 518 -11.80 63.28 -29.04
CA GLU A 518 -12.22 64.65 -29.39
C GLU A 518 -13.77 64.84 -29.33
N PRO A 519 -14.25 66.08 -29.11
CA PRO A 519 -15.66 66.34 -28.81
C PRO A 519 -16.49 66.59 -30.08
N GLU A 520 -17.62 65.88 -30.23
CA GLU A 520 -18.67 66.25 -31.19
C GLU A 520 -19.68 67.24 -30.57
N ALA A 521 -19.93 68.33 -31.31
CA ALA A 521 -20.84 69.42 -31.00
C ALA A 521 -22.31 69.09 -31.42
N PRO A 522 -23.32 69.88 -30.99
CA PRO A 522 -24.67 69.37 -30.72
C PRO A 522 -25.77 69.71 -31.75
N GLY A 523 -26.88 68.97 -31.66
CA GLY A 523 -28.22 69.33 -32.16
C GLY A 523 -28.77 68.32 -33.17
N ALA A 524 -30.02 67.84 -33.15
CA ALA A 524 -31.23 68.19 -32.41
C ALA A 524 -32.20 66.96 -32.52
N PRO A 525 -33.34 66.94 -31.79
CA PRO A 525 -34.08 65.72 -31.44
C PRO A 525 -35.18 65.37 -32.46
N LEU A 526 -35.76 64.16 -32.36
CA LEU A 526 -37.20 63.90 -32.31
C LEU A 526 -37.57 62.41 -32.49
N ILE A 527 -38.49 61.93 -31.62
CA ILE A 527 -39.54 60.88 -31.82
C ILE A 527 -38.99 59.44 -31.95
N GLY A 528 -39.42 58.42 -31.21
CA GLY A 528 -40.68 58.12 -30.52
C GLY A 528 -41.09 56.68 -30.90
N ALA A 529 -41.76 55.98 -29.98
CA ALA A 529 -42.26 54.58 -30.06
C ALA A 529 -41.17 53.49 -29.93
N GLY A 530 -41.36 52.38 -29.23
CA GLY A 530 -42.50 51.81 -28.54
C GLY A 530 -42.17 50.35 -28.20
N GLU A 531 -42.42 49.97 -26.95
CA GLU A 531 -43.07 48.72 -26.54
C GLU A 531 -42.53 47.32 -26.94
N GLN A 532 -42.34 46.54 -25.86
CA GLN A 532 -42.74 45.14 -25.65
C GLN A 532 -41.93 43.99 -26.29
N GLY A 533 -41.64 43.00 -25.43
CA GLY A 533 -41.07 41.69 -25.73
C GLY A 533 -40.46 41.05 -24.49
#